data_AF-A0A9R1CL59-F1
#
_entry.id   AF-A0A9R1CL59-F1
#
_cell.length_a   1.000
_cell.length_b   1.000
_cell.length_c   1.000
_cell.angle_alpha   90.00
_cell.angle_beta   90.00
_cell.angle_gamma   90.00
#
_symmetry.space_group_name_H-M   'P 1'
#
loop_
_entity.id
_entity.type
_entity.pdbx_description
1 polymer ?
#
loop_
_entity_poly.entity_id
_entity_poly.type
_entity_poly.pdbx_seq_one_letter_code
_entity_poly.pdbx_strand_id
1 'polypeptide(L)'
;MHQPAEEASQWTEPPIPQDNPASSSTSLFTSYHPLRGRNTYSTVSTLRTKPGRSDSPPTTSMSCSDKIATWACVGLQGGLLADLYEKVKLEGLVIGGVEQPPGWIDDKNVWEDKMKAEADRALYGRLESIKSILPKEYPLHKPQFHFTSTSFPHSKPSISSTYPTAPEPQPSPLSLSFLPWLFVSSNKPGKPPKPSEREIISNGTLLGFPWKAPGITPVRPRGRSRLCKIETLLAYEALPDTCRSEDPKTYWDYKHCPMSAYQTAKGLLRGIPKKVPGTGVWQQLGDVWSTCAPGEMTQDQQAPPFKGWLISGKDYESFTSAGELLRGADDNS
;
A
#
# COMPACT_ATOMS: atom_id res chain seq x y z
N MET A 1 7.43 5.96 24.05
CA MET A 1 7.69 7.39 24.34
C MET A 1 6.76 8.19 23.45
N HIS A 2 5.81 8.92 24.04
CA HIS A 2 4.96 9.85 23.30
C HIS A 2 5.73 11.16 23.14
N GLN A 3 5.77 11.67 21.92
CA GLN A 3 6.37 12.97 21.62
C GLN A 3 5.49 14.08 22.24
N PRO A 4 6.09 15.11 22.89
CA PRO A 4 5.34 16.25 23.43
C PRO A 4 4.61 17.02 22.32
N ALA A 5 3.41 17.52 22.61
CA ALA A 5 2.55 18.22 21.65
C ALA A 5 3.19 19.50 21.05
N GLU A 6 4.16 20.09 21.75
CA GLU A 6 4.85 21.32 21.34
C GLU A 6 5.86 21.09 20.20
N GLU A 7 6.45 19.89 20.07
CA GLU A 7 7.34 19.55 18.95
C GLU A 7 6.56 19.22 17.66
N ALA A 8 5.32 18.74 17.77
CA ALA A 8 4.48 18.42 16.62
C ALA A 8 4.00 19.68 15.85
N SER A 9 4.05 20.85 16.50
CA SER A 9 3.55 22.13 15.99
C SER A 9 4.62 23.01 15.32
N GLN A 10 5.90 22.60 15.32
CA GLN A 10 6.99 23.37 14.73
C GLN A 10 7.31 22.87 13.31
N TRP A 11 6.33 22.97 12.41
CA TRP A 11 6.60 22.84 10.98
C TRP A 11 7.22 24.14 10.46
N THR A 12 8.55 24.24 10.50
CA THR A 12 9.29 25.18 9.65
C THR A 12 9.63 24.48 8.34
N GLU A 13 9.29 25.11 7.21
CA GLU A 13 9.80 24.69 5.90
C GLU A 13 11.34 24.71 5.97
N PRO A 14 12.03 23.59 5.69
CA PRO A 14 13.49 23.62 5.61
C PRO A 14 13.88 24.56 4.45
N PRO A 15 14.93 25.39 4.62
CA PRO A 15 15.36 26.30 3.57
C PRO A 15 15.71 25.50 2.31
N ILE A 16 15.22 26.00 1.17
CA ILE A 16 15.57 25.51 -0.16
C ILE A 16 17.09 25.65 -0.29
N PRO A 17 17.85 24.55 -0.55
CA PRO A 17 19.26 24.67 -0.86
C PRO A 17 19.42 25.55 -2.11
N GLN A 18 20.07 26.69 -1.96
CA GLN A 18 20.51 27.49 -3.11
C GLN A 18 21.72 26.78 -3.74
N ASP A 19 21.47 25.88 -4.68
CA ASP A 19 22.52 25.39 -5.56
C ASP A 19 22.80 26.47 -6.63
N ASN A 20 24.02 27.01 -6.61
CA ASN A 20 24.54 27.92 -7.62
C ASN A 20 24.46 27.28 -9.03
N PRO A 21 24.16 28.05 -10.09
CA PRO A 21 23.95 27.51 -11.42
C PRO A 21 25.30 27.28 -12.11
N ALA A 22 25.91 26.13 -11.85
CA ALA A 22 26.90 25.57 -12.78
C ALA A 22 26.17 24.57 -13.68
N SER A 23 26.08 24.94 -14.96
CA SER A 23 25.56 24.17 -16.08
C SER A 23 25.92 22.68 -15.99
N SER A 24 24.96 21.86 -15.55
CA SER A 24 24.98 20.43 -15.81
C SER A 24 23.57 20.02 -16.23
N SER A 25 23.49 19.37 -17.38
CA SER A 25 22.27 18.82 -17.95
C SER A 25 21.55 17.99 -16.89
N THR A 26 20.30 18.35 -16.61
CA THR A 26 19.44 17.70 -15.62
C THR A 26 19.17 16.26 -16.04
N SER A 27 20.09 15.36 -15.70
CA SER A 27 19.84 13.93 -15.64
C SER A 27 18.74 13.73 -14.60
N LEU A 28 17.57 13.27 -15.05
CA LEU A 28 16.51 12.75 -14.20
C LEU A 28 17.12 11.58 -13.42
N PHE A 29 17.65 11.86 -12.22
CA PHE A 29 18.10 10.82 -11.30
C PHE A 29 16.88 9.96 -10.94
N THR A 30 16.71 8.87 -11.68
CA THR A 30 15.82 7.78 -11.34
C THR A 30 16.43 7.11 -10.12
N SER A 31 16.06 7.58 -8.93
CA SER A 31 16.45 6.89 -7.70
C SER A 31 15.95 5.46 -7.78
N TYR A 32 16.85 4.48 -7.66
CA TYR A 32 16.52 3.05 -7.71
C TYR A 32 15.59 2.61 -6.57
N HIS A 33 15.35 3.46 -5.58
CA HIS A 33 14.51 3.22 -4.43
C HIS A 33 13.32 4.20 -4.35
N PRO A 34 12.21 3.81 -3.69
CA PRO A 34 11.08 4.68 -3.47
C PRO A 34 11.45 5.87 -2.60
N LEU A 35 10.90 7.02 -2.94
CA LEU A 35 11.05 8.23 -2.14
C LEU A 35 10.18 8.15 -0.88
N ARG A 36 10.57 8.88 0.17
CA ARG A 36 9.80 8.95 1.40
C ARG A 36 8.86 10.15 1.37
N GLY A 37 7.57 9.90 1.56
CA GLY A 37 6.60 10.98 1.71
C GLY A 37 6.50 11.93 0.53
N ARG A 38 6.43 13.22 0.85
CA ARG A 38 6.21 14.34 -0.08
C ARG A 38 7.51 15.03 -0.50
N ASN A 39 8.66 14.44 -0.23
CA ASN A 39 9.94 15.01 -0.64
C ASN A 39 9.99 15.06 -2.18
N THR A 40 10.37 16.22 -2.72
CA THR A 40 10.62 16.46 -4.15
C THR A 40 9.38 16.26 -5.04
N TYR A 41 8.50 17.27 -5.11
CA TYR A 41 7.34 17.26 -6.03
C TYR A 41 7.73 17.32 -7.52
N SER A 42 8.95 17.73 -7.84
CA SER A 42 9.44 17.79 -9.22
C SER A 42 9.66 16.40 -9.85
N THR A 43 9.79 15.34 -9.04
CA THR A 43 9.88 13.96 -9.55
C THR A 43 8.49 13.33 -9.65
N VAL A 44 7.97 13.36 -10.87
CA VAL A 44 6.70 12.72 -11.23
C VAL A 44 6.85 11.21 -11.39
N SER A 45 5.76 10.49 -11.16
CA SER A 45 5.64 9.04 -11.38
C SER A 45 6.59 8.13 -10.58
N THR A 46 7.38 8.68 -9.65
CA THR A 46 8.22 7.91 -8.72
C THR A 46 7.40 7.23 -7.62
N LEU A 47 7.79 5.99 -7.28
CA LEU A 47 7.25 5.25 -6.15
C LEU A 47 7.52 5.97 -4.82
N ARG A 48 6.56 5.88 -3.89
CA ARG A 48 6.66 6.54 -2.58
C ARG A 48 6.27 5.62 -1.44
N THR A 49 6.86 5.84 -0.27
CA THR A 49 6.58 5.12 0.99
C THR A 49 5.94 6.03 2.03
N LYS A 50 5.24 5.40 2.97
CA LYS A 50 4.66 5.99 4.19
C LYS A 50 5.43 5.50 5.42
N PRO A 51 5.37 6.22 6.56
CA PRO A 51 4.85 7.57 6.71
C PRO A 51 5.74 8.57 5.98
N GLY A 52 5.13 9.67 5.52
CA GLY A 52 5.83 10.71 4.77
C GLY A 52 6.51 11.77 5.62
N ARG A 53 6.31 11.77 6.94
CA ARG A 53 6.98 12.67 7.86
C ARG A 53 8.42 12.20 8.10
N SER A 54 9.38 13.12 8.15
CA SER A 54 10.79 12.81 8.37
C SER A 54 11.06 12.20 9.75
N ASP A 55 10.34 12.66 10.77
CA ASP A 55 10.44 12.27 12.19
C ASP A 55 10.12 10.80 12.50
N SER A 56 9.36 10.14 11.63
CA SER A 56 8.82 8.83 11.90
C SER A 56 9.83 7.74 11.51
N PRO A 57 9.77 6.52 12.06
CA PRO A 57 10.55 5.40 11.53
C PRO A 57 10.12 5.12 10.09
N PRO A 58 11.05 4.75 9.20
CA PRO A 58 10.71 4.52 7.81
C PRO A 58 10.06 3.12 7.70
N THR A 59 9.09 2.92 6.81
CA THR A 59 8.43 1.60 6.62
C THR A 59 8.36 1.17 5.17
N THR A 60 8.21 -0.13 4.91
CA THR A 60 7.97 -0.67 3.56
C THR A 60 6.55 -0.44 3.03
N SER A 61 5.73 0.35 3.74
CA SER A 61 4.36 0.65 3.32
C SER A 61 4.35 1.63 2.14
N MET A 62 4.08 1.13 0.94
CA MET A 62 3.93 1.99 -0.23
C MET A 62 2.73 2.93 -0.15
N SER A 63 2.79 4.01 -0.93
CA SER A 63 1.77 5.06 -1.00
C SER A 63 0.42 4.52 -1.49
N CYS A 64 -0.67 5.23 -1.20
CA CYS A 64 -2.01 4.80 -1.65
C CYS A 64 -2.16 4.88 -3.17
N SER A 65 -1.58 5.89 -3.83
CA SER A 65 -1.59 5.99 -5.29
C SER A 65 -0.86 4.82 -5.95
N ASP A 66 0.28 4.39 -5.40
CA ASP A 66 1.02 3.20 -5.89
C ASP A 66 0.24 1.89 -5.71
N LYS A 67 -0.50 1.77 -4.60
CA LYS A 67 -1.38 0.63 -4.35
C LYS A 67 -2.60 0.62 -5.27
N ILE A 68 -3.26 1.77 -5.47
CA ILE A 68 -4.42 1.90 -6.37
C ILE A 68 -4.00 1.64 -7.82
N ALA A 69 -2.85 2.17 -8.25
CA ALA A 69 -2.30 1.88 -9.58
C ALA A 69 -1.99 0.38 -9.74
N THR A 70 -1.50 -0.30 -8.69
CA THR A 70 -1.40 -1.75 -8.72
C THR A 70 -2.77 -2.40 -8.97
N TRP A 71 -3.84 -1.95 -8.31
CA TRP A 71 -5.18 -2.51 -8.50
C TRP A 71 -5.72 -2.30 -9.92
N ALA A 72 -5.39 -1.19 -10.58
CA ALA A 72 -5.69 -0.99 -12.00
C ALA A 72 -5.05 -2.07 -12.89
N CYS A 73 -3.87 -2.59 -12.50
CA CYS A 73 -3.15 -3.64 -13.21
C CYS A 73 -3.60 -5.06 -12.82
N VAL A 74 -3.60 -5.41 -11.53
CA VAL A 74 -3.77 -6.82 -11.07
C VAL A 74 -5.12 -7.08 -10.39
N GLY A 75 -5.96 -6.06 -10.22
CA GLY A 75 -7.26 -6.17 -9.58
C GLY A 75 -7.24 -6.03 -8.05
N LEU A 76 -8.44 -5.94 -7.47
CA LEU A 76 -8.69 -5.74 -6.05
C LEU A 76 -8.59 -7.03 -5.22
N GLN A 77 -8.80 -8.18 -5.85
CA GLN A 77 -8.91 -9.50 -5.21
C GLN A 77 -7.60 -10.00 -4.59
N GLY A 78 -6.47 -9.52 -5.08
CA GLY A 78 -5.15 -9.94 -4.61
C GLY A 78 -4.80 -11.38 -5.00
N GLY A 79 -3.62 -11.85 -4.54
CA GLY A 79 -3.05 -13.12 -5.00
C GLY A 79 -3.72 -14.38 -4.45
N LEU A 80 -4.40 -14.32 -3.30
CA LEU A 80 -5.11 -15.48 -2.77
C LEU A 80 -6.33 -15.83 -3.62
N LEU A 81 -7.10 -14.83 -4.01
CA LEU A 81 -8.36 -15.00 -4.73
C LEU A 81 -8.16 -15.06 -6.26
N ALA A 82 -6.94 -14.87 -6.74
CA ALA A 82 -6.61 -14.77 -8.16
C ALA A 82 -6.86 -16.06 -8.95
N ASP A 83 -6.78 -17.22 -8.30
CA ASP A 83 -7.01 -18.51 -8.93
C ASP A 83 -8.47 -18.99 -8.76
N LEU A 84 -9.27 -18.30 -7.94
CA LEU A 84 -10.69 -18.60 -7.70
C LEU A 84 -11.63 -17.68 -8.50
N TYR A 85 -11.21 -16.45 -8.76
CA TYR A 85 -12.03 -15.44 -9.41
C TYR A 85 -11.26 -14.73 -10.52
N GLU A 86 -11.99 -14.33 -11.56
CA GLU A 86 -11.47 -13.37 -12.54
C GLU A 86 -11.05 -12.06 -11.86
N LYS A 87 -10.20 -11.27 -12.55
CA LYS A 87 -9.72 -9.97 -12.07
C LYS A 87 -10.90 -9.08 -11.63
N VAL A 88 -10.95 -8.75 -10.34
CA VAL A 88 -11.91 -7.79 -9.79
C VAL A 88 -11.42 -6.37 -10.08
N LYS A 89 -12.07 -5.70 -11.03
CA LYS A 89 -11.65 -4.40 -11.55
C LYS A 89 -12.08 -3.27 -10.60
N LEU A 90 -11.24 -2.24 -10.48
CA LEU A 90 -11.63 -0.96 -9.89
C LEU A 90 -12.27 -0.11 -11.00
N GLU A 91 -13.59 -0.09 -11.08
CA GLU A 91 -14.32 0.59 -12.17
C GLU A 91 -14.31 2.12 -12.02
N GLY A 92 -14.34 2.63 -10.79
CA GLY A 92 -14.39 4.06 -10.54
C GLY A 92 -13.89 4.46 -9.16
N LEU A 93 -13.45 5.71 -9.05
CA LEU A 93 -12.95 6.31 -7.83
C LEU A 93 -13.57 7.72 -7.68
N VAL A 94 -14.22 7.95 -6.55
CA VAL A 94 -14.71 9.28 -6.15
C VAL A 94 -13.68 9.93 -5.23
N ILE A 95 -13.17 11.09 -5.62
CA ILE A 95 -12.10 11.81 -4.91
C ILE A 95 -12.66 13.14 -4.40
N GLY A 96 -12.61 13.36 -3.08
CA GLY A 96 -12.90 14.63 -2.44
C GLY A 96 -11.62 15.34 -1.98
N GLY A 97 -11.74 16.57 -1.45
CA GLY A 97 -10.59 17.34 -0.98
C GLY A 97 -9.72 17.89 -2.11
N VAL A 98 -10.33 18.12 -3.27
CA VAL A 98 -9.67 18.63 -4.50
C VAL A 98 -10.23 20.01 -4.88
N GLU A 99 -10.73 20.75 -3.89
CA GLU A 99 -11.19 22.12 -4.08
C GLU A 99 -10.05 23.02 -4.56
N GLN A 100 -10.38 24.08 -5.28
CA GLN A 100 -9.38 25.05 -5.72
C GLN A 100 -8.69 25.70 -4.54
N PRO A 101 -7.36 25.81 -4.57
CA PRO A 101 -6.64 26.54 -3.53
C PRO A 101 -6.96 28.04 -3.61
N PRO A 102 -6.98 28.75 -2.48
CA PRO A 102 -7.12 30.20 -2.47
C PRO A 102 -6.06 30.88 -3.34
N GLY A 103 -6.46 31.85 -4.15
CA GLY A 103 -5.54 32.60 -5.03
C GLY A 103 -5.23 31.91 -6.37
N TRP A 104 -5.88 30.77 -6.69
CA TRP A 104 -5.85 30.22 -8.03
C TRP A 104 -6.57 31.18 -9.01
N ILE A 105 -5.91 31.51 -10.13
CA ILE A 105 -6.36 32.56 -11.06
C ILE A 105 -7.17 31.98 -12.22
N ASP A 106 -6.89 30.73 -12.62
CA ASP A 106 -7.57 30.12 -13.77
C ASP A 106 -8.98 29.61 -13.41
N ASP A 107 -9.79 29.43 -14.46
CA ASP A 107 -11.16 28.94 -14.34
C ASP A 107 -11.27 27.57 -13.67
N LYS A 108 -12.45 27.31 -13.10
CA LYS A 108 -12.74 26.05 -12.41
C LYS A 108 -12.52 24.80 -13.25
N ASN A 109 -12.88 24.87 -14.53
CA ASN A 109 -12.70 23.74 -15.44
C ASN A 109 -11.20 23.42 -15.64
N VAL A 110 -10.33 24.43 -15.67
CA VAL A 110 -8.88 24.26 -15.81
C VAL A 110 -8.31 23.53 -14.59
N TRP A 111 -8.76 23.89 -13.38
CA TRP A 111 -8.35 23.19 -12.16
C TRP A 111 -8.83 21.74 -12.14
N GLU A 112 -10.10 21.50 -12.47
CA GLU A 112 -10.64 20.13 -12.53
C GLU A 112 -9.90 19.27 -13.55
N ASP A 113 -9.59 19.80 -14.73
CA ASP A 113 -8.84 19.06 -15.75
C ASP A 113 -7.41 18.78 -15.31
N LYS A 114 -6.76 19.72 -14.60
CA LYS A 114 -5.47 19.47 -13.95
C LYS A 114 -5.55 18.34 -12.93
N MET A 115 -6.59 18.31 -12.09
CA MET A 115 -6.78 17.24 -11.11
C MET A 115 -7.05 15.89 -11.78
N LYS A 116 -7.82 15.85 -12.88
CA LYS A 116 -8.04 14.63 -13.68
C LYS A 116 -6.72 14.13 -14.28
N ALA A 117 -5.91 15.02 -14.83
CA ALA A 117 -4.61 14.68 -15.40
C ALA A 117 -3.66 14.11 -14.35
N GLU A 118 -3.63 14.68 -13.14
CA GLU A 118 -2.81 14.15 -12.05
C GLU A 118 -3.31 12.79 -11.53
N ALA A 119 -4.63 12.62 -11.40
CA ALA A 119 -5.22 11.33 -11.05
C ALA A 119 -4.90 10.27 -12.11
N ASP A 120 -5.06 10.60 -13.39
CA ASP A 120 -4.73 9.73 -14.50
C ASP A 120 -3.25 9.33 -14.47
N ARG A 121 -2.34 10.30 -14.44
CA ARG A 121 -0.89 10.08 -14.40
C ARG A 121 -0.49 9.16 -13.23
N ALA A 122 -1.04 9.41 -12.04
CA ALA A 122 -0.67 8.69 -10.81
C ALA A 122 -1.31 7.30 -10.69
N LEU A 123 -2.51 7.10 -11.23
CA LEU A 123 -3.30 5.88 -10.99
C LEU A 123 -3.35 4.95 -12.21
N TYR A 124 -3.06 5.45 -13.41
CA TYR A 124 -3.14 4.67 -14.64
C TYR A 124 -2.03 5.00 -15.65
N GLY A 125 -1.85 6.26 -16.06
CA GLY A 125 -1.00 6.67 -17.19
C GLY A 125 0.45 6.16 -17.10
N ARG A 126 1.03 6.14 -15.89
CA ARG A 126 2.37 5.58 -15.66
C ARG A 126 2.50 4.05 -15.84
N LEU A 127 1.42 3.36 -16.18
CA LEU A 127 1.37 1.92 -16.43
C LEU A 127 1.11 1.58 -17.90
N GLU A 128 0.82 2.57 -18.75
CA GLU A 128 0.50 2.32 -20.17
C GLU A 128 1.62 1.58 -20.90
N SER A 129 2.85 1.78 -20.47
CA SER A 129 4.04 1.20 -21.05
C SER A 129 4.09 -0.34 -21.00
N ILE A 130 3.38 -0.96 -20.05
CA ILE A 130 3.29 -2.42 -19.94
C ILE A 130 1.96 -2.98 -20.48
N LYS A 131 1.06 -2.13 -20.98
CA LYS A 131 -0.30 -2.52 -21.38
C LYS A 131 -0.32 -3.67 -22.40
N SER A 132 0.58 -3.65 -23.38
CA SER A 132 0.64 -4.63 -24.48
C SER A 132 1.24 -5.99 -24.08
N ILE A 133 1.99 -6.03 -22.97
CA ILE A 133 2.71 -7.24 -22.53
C ILE A 133 2.02 -7.94 -21.35
N LEU A 134 0.94 -7.37 -20.81
CA LEU A 134 0.17 -7.99 -19.74
C LEU A 134 -0.55 -9.27 -20.21
N PRO A 135 -0.74 -10.26 -19.33
CA PRO A 135 -1.56 -11.43 -19.62
C PRO A 135 -2.97 -11.04 -20.04
N LYS A 136 -3.57 -11.84 -20.94
CA LYS A 136 -4.93 -11.59 -21.47
C LYS A 136 -6.00 -11.54 -20.39
N GLU A 137 -5.81 -12.25 -19.28
CA GLU A 137 -6.69 -12.32 -18.11
C GLU A 137 -6.57 -11.06 -17.23
N TYR A 138 -5.47 -10.32 -17.36
CA TYR A 138 -5.15 -9.14 -16.56
C TYR A 138 -4.91 -7.89 -17.44
N PRO A 139 -5.85 -7.52 -18.32
CA PRO A 139 -5.69 -6.32 -19.14
C PRO A 139 -5.67 -5.08 -18.24
N LEU A 140 -4.83 -4.10 -18.58
CA LEU A 140 -4.78 -2.83 -17.86
C LEU A 140 -6.14 -2.13 -17.94
N HIS A 141 -6.71 -1.76 -16.79
CA HIS A 141 -8.03 -1.12 -16.71
C HIS A 141 -7.91 0.30 -16.15
N LYS A 142 -8.47 1.27 -16.87
CA LYS A 142 -8.50 2.67 -16.45
C LYS A 142 -9.75 2.92 -15.60
N PRO A 143 -9.63 3.17 -14.29
CA PRO A 143 -10.77 3.56 -13.48
C PRO A 143 -11.33 4.92 -13.92
N GLN A 144 -12.64 5.10 -13.81
CA GLN A 144 -13.28 6.40 -13.96
C GLN A 144 -12.97 7.29 -12.75
N PHE A 145 -12.56 8.54 -12.99
CA PHE A 145 -12.32 9.51 -11.91
C PHE A 145 -13.49 10.47 -11.79
N HIS A 146 -14.09 10.50 -10.60
CA HIS A 146 -15.18 11.39 -10.25
C HIS A 146 -14.73 12.30 -9.10
N PHE A 147 -15.11 13.57 -9.12
CA PHE A 147 -14.83 14.50 -8.03
C PHE A 147 -16.09 14.83 -7.25
N THR A 148 -15.95 15.02 -5.95
CA THR A 148 -17.05 15.43 -5.07
C THR A 148 -16.66 16.67 -4.28
N SER A 149 -17.61 17.60 -4.18
CA SER A 149 -17.55 18.75 -3.26
C SER A 149 -18.11 18.42 -1.87
N THR A 150 -18.51 17.17 -1.63
CA THR A 150 -18.99 16.74 -0.31
C THR A 150 -17.84 16.77 0.67
N SER A 151 -17.89 17.72 1.60
CA SER A 151 -16.89 17.85 2.65
C SER A 151 -16.91 16.66 3.58
N PHE A 152 -15.73 16.13 3.92
CA PHE A 152 -15.60 15.14 4.98
C PHE A 152 -15.64 15.85 6.35
N PRO A 153 -16.62 15.59 7.23
CA PRO A 153 -16.82 16.37 8.46
C PRO A 153 -15.63 16.33 9.43
N HIS A 154 -14.80 15.29 9.36
CA HIS A 154 -13.60 15.14 10.17
C HIS A 154 -12.31 15.49 9.42
N SER A 155 -12.41 16.18 8.28
CA SER A 155 -11.24 16.72 7.60
C SER A 155 -10.61 17.85 8.42
N LYS A 156 -9.32 18.10 8.22
CA LYS A 156 -8.61 19.19 8.91
C LYS A 156 -9.30 20.55 8.69
N PRO A 157 -9.65 20.97 7.46
CA PRO A 157 -10.40 22.23 7.25
C PRO A 157 -11.73 22.27 8.01
N SER A 158 -12.51 21.17 7.98
CA SER A 158 -13.83 21.12 8.64
C SER A 158 -13.71 21.24 10.16
N ILE A 159 -12.76 20.52 10.77
CA ILE A 159 -12.53 20.58 12.22
C ILE A 159 -11.97 21.94 12.63
N SER A 160 -10.99 22.48 11.90
CA SER A 160 -10.44 23.82 12.17
C SER A 160 -11.51 24.92 12.06
N SER A 161 -12.43 24.83 11.09
CA SER A 161 -13.54 25.77 10.97
C SER A 161 -14.57 25.61 12.10
N THR A 162 -14.81 24.39 12.56
CA THR A 162 -15.78 24.11 13.64
C THR A 162 -15.24 24.55 15.01
N TYR A 163 -13.92 24.43 15.21
CA TYR A 163 -13.25 24.73 16.47
C TYR A 163 -12.06 25.67 16.23
N PRO A 164 -12.30 26.95 15.89
CA PRO A 164 -11.23 27.88 15.46
C PRO A 164 -10.24 28.24 16.56
N THR A 165 -10.62 28.07 17.84
CA THR A 165 -9.75 28.33 19.00
C THR A 165 -9.07 27.07 19.53
N ALA A 166 -9.37 25.89 18.97
CA ALA A 166 -8.75 24.65 19.39
C ALA A 166 -7.34 24.51 18.78
N PRO A 167 -6.46 23.70 19.39
CA PRO A 167 -5.20 23.31 18.76
C PRO A 167 -5.42 22.69 17.38
N GLU A 168 -4.38 22.75 16.56
CA GLU A 168 -4.43 22.21 15.20
C GLU A 168 -4.84 20.72 15.21
N PRO A 169 -5.84 20.31 14.39
CA PRO A 169 -6.33 18.94 14.37
C PRO A 169 -5.21 17.97 13.98
N GLN A 170 -5.00 16.95 14.79
CA GLN A 170 -4.00 15.91 14.52
C GLN A 170 -4.65 14.63 14.00
N PRO A 171 -4.00 13.90 13.06
CA PRO A 171 -4.47 12.59 12.65
C PRO A 171 -4.41 11.61 13.82
N SER A 172 -5.41 10.74 13.92
CA SER A 172 -5.44 9.69 14.93
C SER A 172 -4.33 8.66 14.68
N PRO A 173 -3.60 8.18 15.71
CA PRO A 173 -2.69 7.06 15.59
C PRO A 173 -3.43 5.70 15.49
N LEU A 174 -4.75 5.71 15.67
CA LEU A 174 -5.59 4.53 15.64
C LEU A 174 -6.17 4.32 14.24
N SER A 175 -6.28 3.05 13.84
CA SER A 175 -7.02 2.65 12.64
C SER A 175 -8.38 2.08 13.03
N LEU A 176 -9.38 2.27 12.17
CA LEU A 176 -10.73 1.74 12.37
C LEU A 176 -11.04 0.76 11.23
N SER A 177 -11.56 -0.41 11.57
CA SER A 177 -12.19 -1.33 10.63
C SER A 177 -13.65 -1.52 11.01
N PHE A 178 -14.56 -1.27 10.09
CA PHE A 178 -15.99 -1.42 10.30
C PHE A 178 -16.65 -2.01 9.04
N LEU A 179 -17.18 -3.24 9.17
CA LEU A 179 -17.82 -3.98 8.09
C LEU A 179 -19.21 -4.45 8.57
N PRO A 180 -20.22 -3.57 8.63
CA PRO A 180 -21.53 -3.90 9.22
C PRO A 180 -22.27 -5.03 8.49
N TRP A 181 -21.94 -5.28 7.22
CA TRP A 181 -22.49 -6.36 6.41
C TRP A 181 -21.80 -7.73 6.63
N LEU A 182 -20.64 -7.75 7.28
CA LEU A 182 -19.91 -8.99 7.53
C LEU A 182 -20.53 -9.69 8.74
N PHE A 183 -21.03 -10.91 8.57
CA PHE A 183 -21.51 -11.73 9.67
C PHE A 183 -20.40 -12.64 10.19
N VAL A 184 -20.21 -12.66 11.50
CA VAL A 184 -19.23 -13.50 12.20
C VAL A 184 -19.93 -14.55 13.05
N SER A 185 -19.36 -15.76 13.06
CA SER A 185 -19.88 -16.88 13.86
C SER A 185 -19.84 -16.54 15.35
N SER A 186 -20.89 -16.93 16.07
CA SER A 186 -20.92 -16.77 17.52
C SER A 186 -19.98 -17.79 18.18
N ASN A 187 -19.23 -17.35 19.20
CA ASN A 187 -18.46 -18.26 20.06
C ASN A 187 -19.36 -19.22 20.87
N LYS A 188 -20.70 -19.04 20.86
CA LYS A 188 -21.65 -19.90 21.56
C LYS A 188 -22.30 -20.86 20.54
N PRO A 189 -22.20 -22.19 20.74
CA PRO A 189 -22.84 -23.19 19.88
C PRO A 189 -24.34 -22.91 19.71
N GLY A 190 -24.86 -23.11 18.50
CA GLY A 190 -26.29 -22.97 18.18
C GLY A 190 -26.82 -21.55 18.05
N LYS A 191 -25.99 -20.51 18.18
CA LYS A 191 -26.42 -19.13 17.92
C LYS A 191 -26.20 -18.73 16.46
N PRO A 192 -27.14 -17.97 15.86
CA PRO A 192 -26.96 -17.47 14.50
C PRO A 192 -25.74 -16.52 14.44
N PRO A 193 -25.10 -16.41 13.26
CA PRO A 193 -24.07 -15.39 13.01
C PRO A 193 -24.58 -13.99 13.33
N LYS A 194 -23.68 -13.10 13.78
CA LYS A 194 -24.00 -11.71 14.10
C LYS A 194 -23.17 -10.74 13.26
N PRO A 195 -23.65 -9.52 13.00
CA PRO A 195 -22.84 -8.49 12.35
C PRO A 195 -21.52 -8.27 13.07
N SER A 196 -20.46 -8.03 12.31
CA SER A 196 -19.12 -7.78 12.85
C SER A 196 -19.09 -6.46 13.60
N GLU A 197 -18.40 -6.45 14.73
CA GLU A 197 -18.22 -5.23 15.51
C GLU A 197 -17.10 -4.36 14.92
N ARG A 198 -17.13 -3.08 15.29
CA ARG A 198 -16.05 -2.14 14.99
C ARG A 198 -14.75 -2.60 15.65
N GLU A 199 -13.67 -2.66 14.88
CA GLU A 199 -12.33 -2.92 15.38
C GLU A 199 -11.55 -1.61 15.42
N ILE A 200 -11.10 -1.23 16.61
CA ILE A 200 -10.11 -0.18 16.77
C ILE A 200 -8.75 -0.87 16.83
N ILE A 201 -7.85 -0.49 15.94
CA ILE A 201 -6.54 -1.14 15.74
C ILE A 201 -5.46 -0.15 16.15
N SER A 202 -4.55 -0.60 16.98
CA SER A 202 -3.37 0.14 17.44
C SER A 202 -2.14 -0.76 17.36
N ASN A 203 -1.06 -0.25 16.77
CA ASN A 203 0.21 -0.97 16.64
C ASN A 203 0.05 -2.40 16.07
N GLY A 204 -0.84 -2.59 15.08
CA GLY A 204 -1.04 -3.87 14.40
C GLY A 204 -1.93 -4.88 15.15
N THR A 205 -2.51 -4.53 16.30
CA THR A 205 -3.41 -5.39 17.07
C THR A 205 -4.70 -4.66 17.44
N LEU A 206 -5.72 -5.39 17.88
CA LEU A 206 -6.91 -4.77 18.47
C LEU A 206 -6.53 -3.92 19.69
N LEU A 207 -7.14 -2.75 19.83
CA LEU A 207 -6.83 -1.78 20.87
C LEU A 207 -6.90 -2.44 22.26
N GLY A 208 -5.84 -2.24 23.05
CA GLY A 208 -5.71 -2.80 24.40
C GLY A 208 -5.13 -4.21 24.42
N PHE A 209 -4.90 -4.86 23.27
CA PHE A 209 -4.23 -6.14 23.24
C PHE A 209 -2.70 -5.96 23.41
N PRO A 210 -2.06 -6.70 24.34
CA PRO A 210 -0.62 -6.57 24.55
C PRO A 210 0.16 -7.19 23.39
N TRP A 211 1.06 -6.41 22.79
CA TRP A 211 2.02 -6.87 21.79
C TRP A 211 3.39 -6.24 22.05
N LYS A 212 4.46 -7.04 21.89
CA LYS A 212 5.84 -6.58 22.01
C LYS A 212 6.62 -6.93 20.74
N ALA A 213 7.33 -5.95 20.21
CA ALA A 213 8.31 -6.16 19.17
C ALA A 213 9.41 -7.14 19.66
N PRO A 214 10.02 -7.96 18.78
CA PRO A 214 9.85 -7.98 17.32
C PRO A 214 8.63 -8.79 16.83
N GLY A 215 7.79 -9.35 17.70
CA GLY A 215 6.56 -10.05 17.29
C GLY A 215 6.80 -11.36 16.52
N ILE A 216 7.77 -12.17 16.95
CA ILE A 216 8.10 -13.47 16.32
C ILE A 216 7.07 -14.57 16.60
N THR A 217 6.16 -14.33 17.54
CA THR A 217 5.08 -15.26 17.89
C THR A 217 3.76 -14.74 17.32
N PRO A 218 2.91 -15.61 16.77
CA PRO A 218 1.57 -15.22 16.34
C PRO A 218 0.80 -14.55 17.48
N VAL A 219 0.19 -13.40 17.19
CA VAL A 219 -0.75 -12.75 18.11
C VAL A 219 -1.87 -13.74 18.43
N ARG A 220 -2.38 -13.78 19.66
CA ARG A 220 -3.51 -14.68 20.00
C ARG A 220 -4.78 -14.25 19.24
N PRO A 221 -5.72 -15.15 18.93
CA PRO A 221 -6.92 -14.83 18.16
C PRO A 221 -7.67 -13.57 18.63
N ARG A 222 -7.84 -13.40 19.95
CA ARG A 222 -8.52 -12.23 20.55
C ARG A 222 -7.83 -10.87 20.31
N GLY A 223 -6.56 -10.87 19.89
CA GLY A 223 -5.79 -9.66 19.60
C GLY A 223 -5.65 -9.36 18.11
N ARG A 224 -6.10 -10.27 17.24
CA ARG A 224 -5.97 -10.13 15.80
C ARG A 224 -7.11 -9.30 15.25
N SER A 225 -6.80 -8.35 14.39
CA SER A 225 -7.81 -7.78 13.51
C SER A 225 -8.20 -8.80 12.46
N ARG A 226 -9.47 -8.83 12.06
CA ARG A 226 -9.96 -9.63 10.92
C ARG A 226 -9.26 -9.31 9.59
N LEU A 227 -8.59 -8.16 9.50
CA LEU A 227 -7.85 -7.72 8.32
C LEU A 227 -6.39 -8.19 8.31
N CYS A 228 -5.91 -8.86 9.36
CA CYS A 228 -4.54 -9.34 9.38
C CYS A 228 -4.40 -10.62 8.54
N LYS A 229 -3.18 -10.88 8.05
CA LYS A 229 -2.94 -11.92 7.04
C LYS A 229 -3.35 -13.32 7.49
N ILE A 230 -3.17 -13.67 8.76
CA ILE A 230 -3.57 -15.00 9.27
C ILE A 230 -5.09 -15.17 9.33
N GLU A 231 -5.85 -14.14 9.68
CA GLU A 231 -7.31 -14.20 9.65
C GLU A 231 -7.83 -14.22 8.20
N THR A 232 -7.14 -13.53 7.28
CA THR A 232 -7.41 -13.65 5.83
C THR A 232 -7.12 -15.07 5.31
N LEU A 233 -6.04 -15.72 5.76
CA LEU A 233 -5.73 -17.10 5.39
C LEU A 233 -6.81 -18.07 5.89
N LEU A 234 -7.19 -17.94 7.16
CA LEU A 234 -8.25 -18.76 7.76
C LEU A 234 -9.58 -18.61 7.01
N ALA A 235 -9.94 -17.38 6.62
CA ALA A 235 -11.12 -17.12 5.81
C ALA A 235 -11.01 -17.75 4.41
N TYR A 236 -9.82 -17.73 3.81
CA TYR A 236 -9.56 -18.34 2.50
C TYR A 236 -9.69 -19.88 2.55
N GLU A 237 -9.05 -20.55 3.51
CA GLU A 237 -9.12 -22.03 3.66
C GLU A 237 -10.51 -22.56 4.07
N ALA A 238 -11.39 -21.65 4.53
CA ALA A 238 -12.79 -21.96 4.80
C ALA A 238 -13.67 -21.94 3.55
N LEU A 239 -13.18 -21.46 2.40
CA LEU A 239 -13.93 -21.46 1.15
C LEU A 239 -14.08 -22.89 0.60
N PRO A 240 -15.28 -23.28 0.12
CA PRO A 240 -15.56 -24.64 -0.34
C PRO A 240 -14.75 -25.03 -1.59
N ASP A 241 -14.41 -24.06 -2.44
CA ASP A 241 -13.69 -24.28 -3.70
C ASP A 241 -12.17 -24.42 -3.51
N THR A 242 -11.67 -24.34 -2.27
CA THR A 242 -10.24 -24.50 -1.99
C THR A 242 -9.87 -25.97 -1.85
N CYS A 243 -9.04 -26.47 -2.77
CA CYS A 243 -8.53 -27.84 -2.72
C CYS A 243 -7.59 -27.98 -1.52
N ARG A 244 -8.04 -28.68 -0.47
CA ARG A 244 -7.23 -28.97 0.71
C ARG A 244 -6.18 -30.00 0.34
N SER A 245 -4.93 -29.53 0.24
CA SER A 245 -3.76 -30.40 0.17
C SER A 245 -3.54 -31.08 1.51
N GLU A 246 -3.12 -32.34 1.52
CA GLU A 246 -2.67 -33.01 2.75
C GLU A 246 -1.39 -32.36 3.29
N ASP A 247 -0.54 -31.84 2.39
CA ASP A 247 0.65 -31.08 2.76
C ASP A 247 0.31 -29.67 3.26
N PRO A 248 0.92 -29.21 4.37
CA PRO A 248 0.70 -27.87 4.90
C PRO A 248 1.21 -26.82 3.92
N LYS A 249 0.30 -25.95 3.45
CA LYS A 249 0.64 -24.79 2.61
C LYS A 249 0.74 -23.52 3.44
N THR A 250 1.70 -22.67 3.10
CA THR A 250 1.83 -21.35 3.71
C THR A 250 0.98 -20.30 3.00
N TYR A 251 0.75 -19.15 3.64
CA TYR A 251 0.15 -17.97 3.02
C TYR A 251 0.89 -17.53 1.75
N TRP A 252 2.22 -17.68 1.72
CA TRP A 252 3.03 -17.43 0.53
C TRP A 252 2.67 -18.39 -0.60
N ASP A 253 2.58 -19.70 -0.32
CA ASP A 253 2.34 -20.73 -1.33
C ASP A 253 0.98 -20.55 -1.99
N TYR A 254 -0.06 -20.27 -1.19
CA TYR A 254 -1.39 -19.97 -1.72
C TYR A 254 -1.41 -18.74 -2.63
N LYS A 255 -0.58 -17.72 -2.34
CA LYS A 255 -0.51 -16.52 -3.17
C LYS A 255 0.31 -16.70 -4.44
N HIS A 256 1.30 -17.58 -4.44
CA HIS A 256 2.31 -17.70 -5.49
C HIS A 256 2.20 -19.05 -6.20
N CYS A 257 0.97 -19.41 -6.58
CA CYS A 257 0.71 -20.60 -7.37
C CYS A 257 1.54 -20.58 -8.69
N PRO A 258 2.18 -21.69 -9.07
CA PRO A 258 2.87 -21.80 -10.36
C PRO A 258 1.96 -21.40 -11.51
N MET A 259 2.52 -20.68 -12.50
CA MET A 259 1.79 -20.22 -13.69
C MET A 259 0.64 -19.24 -13.43
N SER A 260 0.52 -18.68 -12.22
CA SER A 260 -0.52 -17.68 -11.92
C SER A 260 -0.36 -16.42 -12.79
N ALA A 261 -1.36 -16.15 -13.64
CA ALA A 261 -1.39 -14.95 -14.49
C ALA A 261 -1.36 -13.65 -13.64
N TYR A 262 -1.90 -13.70 -12.42
CA TYR A 262 -1.80 -12.58 -11.46
C TYR A 262 -0.35 -12.29 -11.08
N GLN A 263 0.44 -13.32 -10.76
CA GLN A 263 1.84 -13.15 -10.39
C GLN A 263 2.69 -12.73 -11.60
N THR A 264 2.39 -13.23 -12.80
CA THR A 264 3.00 -12.74 -14.04
C THR A 264 2.73 -11.26 -14.25
N ALA A 265 1.46 -10.83 -14.20
CA ALA A 265 1.09 -9.42 -14.34
C ALA A 265 1.77 -8.53 -13.27
N LYS A 266 1.80 -9.00 -12.02
CA LYS A 266 2.44 -8.29 -10.91
C LYS A 266 3.97 -8.22 -11.08
N GLY A 267 4.59 -9.26 -11.64
CA GLY A 267 6.01 -9.30 -11.99
C GLY A 267 6.36 -8.31 -13.11
N LEU A 268 5.53 -8.21 -14.15
CA LEU A 268 5.70 -7.21 -15.21
C LEU A 268 5.53 -5.77 -14.67
N LEU A 269 4.61 -5.57 -13.73
CA LEU A 269 4.39 -4.29 -13.07
C LEU A 269 5.57 -3.88 -12.18
N ARG A 270 5.98 -4.75 -11.26
CA ARG A 270 6.90 -4.39 -10.16
C ARG A 270 8.32 -4.87 -10.40
N GLY A 271 8.52 -5.91 -11.17
CA GLY A 271 9.80 -6.63 -11.29
C GLY A 271 9.91 -7.78 -10.31
N ILE A 272 11.12 -8.35 -10.25
CA ILE A 272 11.44 -9.56 -9.48
C ILE A 272 11.93 -9.16 -8.08
N PRO A 273 11.32 -9.67 -7.00
CA PRO A 273 11.84 -9.49 -5.65
C PRO A 273 13.29 -9.95 -5.51
N LYS A 274 14.15 -9.09 -4.96
CA LYS A 274 15.51 -9.43 -4.54
C LYS A 274 15.82 -8.77 -3.21
N LYS A 275 16.65 -9.43 -2.40
CA LYS A 275 17.23 -8.84 -1.21
C LYS A 275 18.35 -7.89 -1.64
N VAL A 276 18.29 -6.64 -1.20
CA VAL A 276 19.28 -5.60 -1.52
C VAL A 276 19.65 -4.84 -0.25
N PRO A 277 20.89 -4.34 -0.14
CA PRO A 277 21.26 -3.48 0.98
C PRO A 277 20.35 -2.25 1.05
N GLY A 278 19.84 -1.93 2.23
CA GLY A 278 19.12 -0.68 2.45
C GLY A 278 20.05 0.52 2.23
N THR A 279 19.58 1.50 1.47
CA THR A 279 20.33 2.74 1.19
C THR A 279 19.59 3.96 1.72
N GLY A 280 20.33 5.05 1.98
CA GLY A 280 19.77 6.29 2.53
C GLY A 280 19.00 6.04 3.83
N VAL A 281 17.75 6.50 3.91
CA VAL A 281 16.90 6.33 5.10
C VAL A 281 16.59 4.86 5.43
N TRP A 282 16.78 3.94 4.48
CA TRP A 282 16.51 2.51 4.65
C TRP A 282 17.70 1.72 5.19
N GLN A 283 18.89 2.32 5.27
CA GLN A 283 20.08 1.66 5.80
C GLN A 283 19.87 1.13 7.23
N GLN A 284 19.04 1.81 8.03
CA GLN A 284 18.69 1.38 9.39
C GLN A 284 17.86 0.07 9.45
N LEU A 285 17.30 -0.37 8.31
CA LEU A 285 16.60 -1.65 8.21
C LEU A 285 17.52 -2.81 7.82
N GLY A 286 18.81 -2.54 7.54
CA GLY A 286 19.73 -3.52 7.00
C GLY A 286 19.35 -3.91 5.58
N ASP A 287 19.31 -5.20 5.29
CA ASP A 287 18.84 -5.71 4.01
C ASP A 287 17.32 -5.59 3.87
N VAL A 288 16.87 -5.07 2.74
CA VAL A 288 15.46 -4.93 2.40
C VAL A 288 15.13 -5.73 1.16
N TRP A 289 13.90 -6.24 1.09
CA TRP A 289 13.40 -6.81 -0.15
C TRP A 289 12.83 -5.71 -1.04
N SER A 290 13.38 -5.59 -2.24
CA SER A 290 12.97 -4.63 -3.27
C SER A 290 12.78 -5.35 -4.60
N THR A 291 11.86 -4.89 -5.43
CA THR A 291 11.71 -5.46 -6.77
C THR A 291 12.72 -4.84 -7.73
N CYS A 292 13.33 -5.67 -8.56
CA CYS A 292 14.34 -5.26 -9.53
C CYS A 292 13.89 -5.62 -10.95
N ALA A 293 14.50 -4.97 -11.93
CA ALA A 293 14.44 -5.44 -13.31
C ALA A 293 15.01 -6.88 -13.41
N PRO A 294 14.52 -7.70 -14.34
CA PRO A 294 15.18 -8.96 -14.72
C PRO A 294 16.65 -8.70 -15.11
N GLY A 295 17.56 -9.64 -14.79
CA GLY A 295 19.02 -9.43 -14.95
C GLY A 295 19.49 -9.32 -16.41
N GLU A 296 18.79 -9.96 -17.34
CA GLU A 296 19.00 -9.82 -18.77
C GLU A 296 17.80 -9.09 -19.35
N MET A 297 17.94 -7.77 -19.51
CA MET A 297 17.02 -6.99 -20.33
C MET A 297 17.71 -6.68 -21.65
N THR A 298 17.10 -7.10 -22.75
CA THR A 298 17.51 -6.62 -24.08
C THR A 298 17.24 -5.12 -24.18
N GLN A 299 17.92 -4.41 -25.09
CA GLN A 299 17.71 -2.95 -25.29
C GLN A 299 16.23 -2.60 -25.56
N ASP A 300 15.44 -3.55 -26.07
CA ASP A 300 14.02 -3.38 -26.40
C ASP A 300 13.06 -3.73 -25.25
N GLN A 301 13.54 -4.39 -24.18
CA GLN A 301 12.69 -4.69 -23.04
C GLN A 301 12.55 -3.46 -22.16
N GLN A 302 11.30 -3.08 -21.87
CA GLN A 302 11.04 -1.98 -20.96
C GLN A 302 11.12 -2.42 -19.50
N ALA A 303 11.75 -1.61 -18.67
CA ALA A 303 11.90 -1.91 -17.26
C ALA A 303 10.52 -1.87 -16.57
N PRO A 304 10.27 -2.73 -15.56
CA PRO A 304 9.04 -2.68 -14.79
C PRO A 304 8.78 -1.27 -14.26
N PRO A 305 7.60 -0.66 -14.49
CA PRO A 305 7.35 0.73 -14.12
C PRO A 305 7.43 0.94 -12.61
N PHE A 306 7.13 -0.11 -11.82
CA PHE A 306 7.24 -0.09 -10.36
C PHE A 306 8.46 -0.88 -9.84
N LYS A 307 9.56 -0.92 -10.61
CA LYS A 307 10.86 -1.35 -10.05
C LYS A 307 11.22 -0.49 -8.82
N GLY A 308 11.85 -1.11 -7.84
CA GLY A 308 12.15 -0.50 -6.54
C GLY A 308 11.04 -0.69 -5.50
N TRP A 309 9.96 -1.44 -5.79
CA TRP A 309 8.87 -1.63 -4.83
C TRP A 309 9.37 -2.40 -3.60
N LEU A 310 9.27 -1.78 -2.42
CA LEU A 310 9.63 -2.44 -1.15
C LEU A 310 8.57 -3.48 -0.77
N ILE A 311 9.02 -4.67 -0.40
CA ILE A 311 8.17 -5.76 0.09
C ILE A 311 8.69 -6.28 1.44
N SER A 312 7.83 -7.00 2.18
CA SER A 312 8.24 -7.64 3.44
C SER A 312 9.12 -8.89 3.24
N GLY A 313 9.14 -9.47 2.05
CA GLY A 313 9.86 -10.72 1.73
C GLY A 313 9.02 -11.98 1.90
N LYS A 314 9.51 -13.10 1.36
CA LYS A 314 8.87 -14.42 1.40
C LYS A 314 8.72 -14.93 2.84
N ASP A 315 9.76 -14.83 3.65
CA ASP A 315 9.78 -15.34 5.03
C ASP A 315 8.69 -14.74 5.93
N TYR A 316 8.25 -13.51 5.65
CA TYR A 316 7.17 -12.85 6.38
C TYR A 316 5.77 -13.41 6.02
N GLU A 317 5.66 -14.05 4.86
CA GLU A 317 4.43 -14.69 4.37
C GLU A 317 4.49 -16.22 4.44
N SER A 318 5.63 -16.80 4.82
CA SER A 318 5.78 -18.24 5.03
C SER A 318 5.27 -18.68 6.40
N PHE A 319 3.95 -18.63 6.58
CA PHE A 319 3.27 -19.16 7.76
C PHE A 319 2.00 -19.93 7.41
N THR A 320 1.65 -20.94 8.21
CA THR A 320 0.42 -21.76 8.05
C THR A 320 -0.77 -21.13 8.79
N SER A 321 -1.98 -21.63 8.57
CA SER A 321 -3.18 -21.17 9.30
C SER A 321 -3.16 -21.51 10.79
N ALA A 322 -2.37 -22.51 11.20
CA ALA A 322 -2.04 -22.78 12.60
C ALA A 322 -1.10 -21.72 13.22
N GLY A 323 -0.51 -20.85 12.40
CA GLY A 323 0.45 -19.83 12.82
C GLY A 323 1.89 -20.33 12.92
N GLU A 324 2.19 -21.51 12.37
CA GLU A 324 3.54 -22.04 12.32
C GLU A 324 4.35 -21.29 11.25
N LEU A 325 5.58 -20.90 11.57
CA LEU A 325 6.48 -20.23 10.64
C LEU A 325 7.31 -21.27 9.88
N LEU A 326 7.12 -21.36 8.57
CA LEU A 326 7.85 -22.27 7.68
C LEU A 326 8.78 -21.47 6.76
N ARG A 327 9.69 -20.72 7.38
CA ARG A 327 10.69 -19.93 6.63
C ARG A 327 11.62 -20.90 5.89
N GLY A 328 12.08 -20.50 4.71
CA GLY A 328 13.15 -21.27 4.06
C GLY A 328 14.36 -21.32 4.98
N ALA A 329 15.12 -22.41 4.96
CA ALA A 329 16.53 -22.30 5.31
C ALA A 329 17.08 -21.20 4.40
N ASP A 330 17.76 -20.19 4.96
CA ASP A 330 18.23 -19.02 4.22
C ASP A 330 18.74 -19.44 2.83
N ASP A 331 18.23 -18.80 1.76
CA ASP A 331 18.78 -18.89 0.40
C ASP A 331 20.18 -18.21 0.37
N ASN A 332 21.08 -18.67 1.24
CA ASN A 332 22.51 -18.40 1.26
C ASN A 332 23.20 -19.59 0.58
N SER A 333 22.97 -19.72 -0.72
CA SER A 333 23.82 -20.52 -1.61
C SER A 333 23.87 -19.87 -2.98
#